data_AF-K0RJ79-F1
#
_entry.id   AF-K0RJ79-F1
#
_cell.length_a   1.000
_cell.length_b   1.000
_cell.length_c   1.000
_cell.angle_alpha   90.00
_cell.angle_beta   90.00
_cell.angle_gamma   90.00
#
_symmetry.space_group_name_H-M   'P 1'
#
loop_
_entity.id
_entity.type
_entity.pdbx_description
1 polymer ?
#
loop_
_entity_poly.entity_id
_entity_poly.type
_entity_poly.pdbx_seq_one_letter_code
_entity_poly.pdbx_strand_id
1 'polypeptide(L)'
;TPRHRDLTVYGIRAEHLERDWTTANRLVGAKESRASNRRDGDLAAPRKNSWSDPDRELSAIGRANLCRTLCDEIQIYKELLHLANNLDEQDVSESLDELVTTCPDEPREVRRCPTTRDDGES
;
A
#
# COMPACT_ATOMS: atom_id res chain seq x y z
N THR A 1 -6.83 29.76 -19.55
CA THR A 1 -6.68 28.29 -19.54
C THR A 1 -6.28 27.86 -18.14
N PRO A 2 -7.00 26.94 -17.49
CA PRO A 2 -6.55 26.45 -16.19
C PRO A 2 -5.29 25.61 -16.43
N ARG A 3 -4.16 26.00 -15.83
CA ARG A 3 -3.00 25.12 -15.68
C ARG A 3 -3.44 23.99 -14.76
N HIS A 4 -3.69 22.80 -15.30
CA HIS A 4 -3.63 21.60 -14.47
C HIS A 4 -2.24 21.63 -13.82
N ARG A 5 -2.20 21.73 -12.49
CA ARG A 5 -0.93 21.57 -11.78
C ARG A 5 -0.57 20.10 -11.96
N ASP A 6 0.64 19.83 -12.44
CA ASP A 6 1.22 18.50 -12.35
C ASP A 6 1.28 18.16 -10.85
N LEU A 7 0.37 17.30 -10.40
CA LEU A 7 0.26 16.90 -9.01
C LEU A 7 1.31 15.82 -8.77
N THR A 8 2.37 16.16 -8.05
CA THR A 8 3.33 15.18 -7.55
C THR A 8 2.71 14.42 -6.38
N VAL A 9 2.65 13.09 -6.49
CA VAL A 9 2.12 12.20 -5.44
C VAL A 9 3.28 11.48 -4.80
N TYR A 10 3.30 11.42 -3.46
CA TYR A 10 4.25 10.61 -2.71
C TYR A 10 3.48 9.56 -1.91
N GLY A 11 3.80 8.28 -2.13
CA GLY A 11 3.20 7.14 -1.45
C GLY A 11 4.03 6.73 -0.24
N ILE A 12 3.37 6.44 0.87
CA ILE A 12 3.99 5.84 2.06
C ILE A 12 3.23 4.57 2.38
N ARG A 13 3.89 3.42 2.17
CA ARG A 13 3.34 2.10 2.44
C ARG A 13 3.59 1.70 3.89
N ALA A 14 2.64 1.01 4.51
CA ALA A 14 2.78 0.61 5.91
C ALA A 14 3.84 -0.49 6.07
N GLU A 15 3.87 -1.42 5.11
CA GLU A 15 4.80 -2.55 4.98
C GLU A 15 6.25 -2.09 4.75
N HIS A 16 6.45 -0.91 4.14
CA HIS A 16 7.76 -0.36 3.75
C HIS A 16 8.00 1.05 4.33
N LEU A 17 7.38 1.36 5.48
CA LEU A 17 7.27 2.72 6.03
C LEU A 17 8.59 3.46 6.16
N GLU A 18 9.63 2.81 6.70
CA GLU A 18 10.93 3.45 6.91
C GLU A 18 11.62 3.86 5.60
N ARG A 19 11.59 2.97 4.60
CA ARG A 19 12.15 3.23 3.27
C ARG A 19 11.38 4.36 2.58
N ASP A 20 10.06 4.24 2.50
CA ASP A 20 9.22 5.19 1.77
C ASP A 20 9.27 6.59 2.39
N TRP A 21 9.23 6.68 3.73
CA TRP A 21 9.39 7.95 4.44
C TRP A 21 10.74 8.60 4.16
N THR A 22 11.83 7.83 4.23
CA THR A 22 13.18 8.34 3.99
C THR A 22 13.33 8.89 2.57
N THR A 23 12.82 8.15 1.58
CA THR A 23 12.86 8.57 0.17
C THR A 23 12.01 9.81 -0.08
N ALA A 24 10.75 9.81 0.38
CA ALA A 24 9.85 10.95 0.22
C ALA A 24 10.41 12.22 0.87
N ASN A 25 10.95 12.11 2.08
CA ASN A 25 11.53 13.24 2.81
C ASN A 25 12.75 13.85 2.07
N ARG A 26 13.59 13.02 1.44
CA ARG A 26 14.68 13.51 0.58
C ARG A 26 14.17 14.25 -0.65
N LEU A 27 13.12 13.74 -1.31
CA LEU A 27 12.55 14.33 -2.52
C LEU A 27 11.88 15.69 -2.28
N VAL A 28 11.29 15.92 -1.10
CA VAL A 28 10.71 17.22 -0.72
C VAL A 28 11.75 18.25 -0.27
N GLY A 29 13.05 17.96 -0.43
CA GLY A 29 14.14 18.91 -0.20
C GLY A 29 14.65 18.98 1.24
N ALA A 30 14.38 17.96 2.06
CA ALA A 30 15.03 17.86 3.36
C ALA A 30 16.54 17.63 3.17
N LYS A 31 17.34 18.65 3.48
CA LYS A 31 18.80 18.52 3.65
C LYS A 31 19.02 17.62 4.85
N GLU A 32 19.33 16.33 4.62
CA GLU A 32 19.46 15.26 5.63
C GLU A 32 18.91 15.70 6.98
N SER A 33 17.58 15.74 7.06
CA SER A 33 16.92 16.18 8.28
C SER A 33 17.41 15.30 9.41
N ARG A 34 17.57 15.90 10.59
CA ARG A 34 17.92 15.35 11.91
C ARG A 34 17.26 14.01 12.33
N ALA A 35 16.46 13.38 11.46
CA ALA A 35 16.09 11.97 11.50
C ALA A 35 17.29 11.02 11.38
N SER A 36 18.40 11.39 10.74
CA SER A 36 19.62 10.53 10.71
C SER A 36 20.38 10.48 12.05
N ASN A 37 20.15 11.45 12.95
CA ASN A 37 20.65 11.43 14.33
C ASN A 37 19.65 10.83 15.33
N ARG A 38 18.44 10.49 14.86
CA ARG A 38 17.55 9.63 15.61
C ARG A 38 18.05 8.21 15.39
N ARG A 39 18.43 7.55 16.48
CA ARG A 39 18.92 6.16 16.44
C ARG A 39 17.95 5.35 15.58
N ASP A 40 18.52 4.53 14.71
CA ASP A 40 17.89 3.37 14.06
C ASP A 40 16.86 2.74 15.04
N GLY A 41 15.58 3.12 14.91
CA GLY A 41 14.53 2.84 15.91
C GLY A 41 13.61 3.98 16.40
N ASP A 42 13.81 5.25 16.05
CA ASP A 42 12.95 6.36 16.55
C ASP A 42 11.75 6.67 15.63
N LEU A 43 11.78 6.19 14.38
CA LEU A 43 10.55 5.79 13.69
C LEU A 43 10.33 4.33 14.07
N ALA A 44 9.91 4.08 15.31
CA ALA A 44 9.41 2.79 15.72
C ALA A 44 8.07 2.53 15.01
N ALA A 45 8.10 2.41 13.68
CA ALA A 45 7.20 1.50 13.01
C ALA A 45 7.39 0.17 13.74
N PRO A 46 6.36 -0.38 14.40
CA PRO A 46 6.53 -1.65 15.07
C PRO A 46 7.09 -2.64 14.06
N ARG A 47 8.31 -3.12 14.32
CA ARG A 47 9.00 -4.12 13.51
C ARG A 47 8.10 -5.35 13.52
N LYS A 48 7.35 -5.55 12.43
CA LYS A 48 6.09 -6.29 12.36
C LYS A 48 4.96 -5.57 13.06
N ASN A 49 3.84 -5.41 12.37
CA ASN A 49 2.54 -4.99 12.89
C ASN A 49 2.41 -5.46 14.35
N SER A 50 2.58 -4.60 15.36
CA SER A 50 2.44 -5.03 16.77
C SER A 50 0.99 -5.43 17.12
N TRP A 51 0.12 -5.43 16.11
CA TRP A 51 -1.26 -5.88 16.07
C TRP A 51 -1.42 -7.30 15.51
N SER A 52 -0.37 -7.89 14.91
CA SER A 52 -0.39 -9.30 14.53
C SER A 52 -0.11 -10.14 15.76
N ASP A 53 -1.16 -10.41 16.53
CA ASP A 53 -1.19 -11.57 17.43
C ASP A 53 -1.05 -12.81 16.52
N PRO A 54 0.07 -13.56 16.57
CA PRO A 54 0.28 -14.72 15.71
C PRO A 54 -0.77 -15.82 15.96
N ASP A 55 -1.46 -15.77 17.09
CA ASP A 55 -2.57 -16.68 17.42
C ASP A 55 -3.91 -16.21 16.81
N ARG A 56 -3.93 -15.06 16.11
CA ARG A 56 -5.11 -14.48 15.43
C ARG A 56 -4.89 -14.30 13.94
N GLU A 57 -4.40 -15.33 13.27
CA GLU A 57 -4.42 -15.34 11.81
C GLU A 57 -5.85 -15.51 11.29
N LEU A 58 -6.20 -14.71 10.28
CA LEU A 58 -7.44 -14.92 9.53
C LEU A 58 -7.38 -16.28 8.84
N SER A 59 -8.46 -17.06 8.99
CA SER A 59 -8.64 -18.27 8.20
C SER A 59 -8.58 -17.95 6.70
N ALA A 60 -8.21 -18.93 5.87
CA ALA A 60 -8.14 -18.74 4.42
C ALA A 60 -9.47 -18.20 3.84
N ILE A 61 -10.60 -18.73 4.32
CA ILE A 61 -11.94 -18.26 3.92
C ILE A 61 -12.19 -16.83 4.38
N GLY A 62 -11.84 -16.49 5.62
CA GLY A 62 -12.00 -15.15 6.17
C GLY A 62 -11.17 -14.12 5.37
N ARG A 63 -9.94 -14.47 5.02
CA ARG A 63 -9.05 -13.65 4.19
C ARG A 63 -9.61 -13.45 2.78
N ALA A 64 -10.06 -14.53 2.13
CA ALA A 64 -10.66 -14.44 0.79
C ALA A 64 -11.93 -13.59 0.77
N ASN A 65 -12.74 -13.65 1.83
CA ASN A 65 -13.92 -12.77 1.98
C ASN A 65 -13.50 -11.32 2.19
N LEU A 66 -12.47 -11.08 3.02
CA LEU A 66 -11.96 -9.72 3.25
C LEU A 66 -11.38 -9.10 1.98
N CYS A 67 -10.60 -9.84 1.19
CA CYS A 67 -10.07 -9.37 -0.10
C CYS A 67 -11.20 -9.01 -1.07
N ARG A 68 -12.28 -9.79 -1.11
CA ARG A 68 -13.46 -9.49 -1.94
C ARG A 68 -14.18 -8.22 -1.49
N THR A 69 -14.37 -8.05 -0.17
CA THR A 69 -15.03 -6.87 0.40
C THR A 69 -14.20 -5.60 0.21
N LEU A 70 -12.87 -5.69 0.36
CA LEU A 70 -11.94 -4.57 0.22
C LEU A 70 -11.47 -4.35 -1.23
N CYS A 71 -12.21 -4.87 -2.21
CA CYS A 71 -11.77 -4.87 -3.59
C CYS A 71 -11.47 -3.44 -4.08
N ASP A 72 -12.36 -2.48 -3.81
CA ASP A 72 -12.21 -1.09 -4.28
C ASP A 72 -10.98 -0.42 -3.65
N GLU A 73 -10.76 -0.64 -2.34
CA GLU A 73 -9.57 -0.15 -1.64
C GLU A 73 -8.28 -0.75 -2.21
N ILE A 74 -8.31 -2.03 -2.56
CA ILE A 74 -7.18 -2.70 -3.21
C ILE A 74 -6.89 -2.09 -4.59
N GLN A 75 -7.92 -1.75 -5.38
CA GLN A 75 -7.69 -1.11 -6.68
C GLN A 75 -7.10 0.29 -6.51
N ILE A 76 -7.60 1.07 -5.56
CA ILE A 76 -7.06 2.40 -5.24
C ILE A 76 -5.60 2.28 -4.79
N TYR A 77 -5.27 1.30 -3.95
CA TYR A 77 -3.89 1.03 -3.55
C TYR A 77 -2.99 0.77 -4.76
N LYS A 78 -3.39 -0.10 -5.68
CA LYS A 78 -2.63 -0.38 -6.92
C LYS A 78 -2.43 0.88 -7.76
N GLU A 79 -3.46 1.69 -7.94
CA GLU A 79 -3.36 2.97 -8.66
C GLU A 79 -2.37 3.93 -7.98
N LEU A 80 -2.42 4.04 -6.65
CA LEU A 80 -1.51 4.89 -5.89
C LEU A 80 -0.05 4.45 -6.00
N LEU A 81 0.21 3.14 -6.06
CA LEU A 81 1.56 2.62 -6.29
C LEU A 81 2.15 3.14 -7.61
N HIS A 82 1.37 3.11 -8.68
CA HIS A 82 1.81 3.58 -10.00
C HIS A 82 1.91 5.11 -10.11
N LEU A 83 1.16 5.84 -9.28
CA LEU A 83 1.18 7.32 -9.27
C LEU A 83 2.29 7.89 -8.40
N ALA A 84 2.81 7.14 -7.43
CA ALA A 84 3.76 7.65 -6.45
C ALA A 84 5.16 7.88 -7.06
N ASN A 85 5.62 9.13 -7.04
CA ASN A 85 6.92 9.55 -7.58
C ASN A 85 8.14 9.04 -6.79
N ASN A 86 7.94 8.56 -5.55
CA ASN A 86 9.02 8.03 -4.71
C ASN A 86 9.14 6.50 -4.77
N LEU A 87 8.32 5.82 -5.57
CA LEU A 87 8.39 4.38 -5.77
C LEU A 87 8.92 4.11 -7.18
N ASP A 88 9.88 3.19 -7.30
CA ASP A 88 10.34 2.70 -8.59
C ASP A 88 9.57 1.43 -9.03
N GLU A 89 9.87 0.93 -10.23
CA GLU A 89 9.21 -0.28 -10.77
C GLU A 89 9.42 -1.50 -9.87
N GLN A 90 10.54 -1.59 -9.17
CA GLN A 90 10.85 -2.69 -8.28
C GLN A 90 10.03 -2.60 -6.98
N ASP A 91 9.90 -1.40 -6.40
CA ASP A 91 9.04 -1.15 -5.24
C ASP A 91 7.57 -1.47 -5.56
N VAL A 92 7.09 -1.04 -6.73
CA VAL A 92 5.73 -1.35 -7.18
C VAL A 92 5.55 -2.85 -7.38
N SER A 93 6.51 -3.54 -8.00
CA SER A 93 6.42 -4.99 -8.18
C SER A 93 6.38 -5.74 -6.85
N GLU A 94 7.25 -5.38 -5.91
CA GLU A 94 7.34 -5.98 -4.58
C GLU A 94 5.99 -5.88 -3.85
N SER A 95 5.38 -4.69 -3.83
CA SER A 95 4.05 -4.48 -3.24
C SER A 95 2.94 -5.30 -3.90
N LEU A 96 2.97 -5.44 -5.23
CA LEU A 96 2.00 -6.26 -5.95
C LEU A 96 2.18 -7.76 -5.66
N ASP A 97 3.43 -8.22 -5.50
CA ASP A 97 3.73 -9.61 -5.12
C ASP A 97 3.24 -9.92 -3.69
N GLU A 98 3.44 -8.99 -2.76
CA GLU A 98 2.93 -9.08 -1.37
C GLU A 98 1.39 -9.09 -1.33
N LEU A 99 0.75 -8.26 -2.16
CA LEU A 99 -0.70 -8.24 -2.32
C LEU A 99 -1.23 -9.57 -2.86
N VAL A 100 -0.66 -10.11 -3.94
CA VAL A 100 -1.08 -11.41 -4.51
C VAL A 100 -0.85 -12.55 -3.50
N THR A 101 0.24 -12.50 -2.75
CA THR A 101 0.49 -13.47 -1.67
C THR A 101 -0.60 -13.40 -0.59
N THR A 102 -1.10 -12.20 -0.28
CA THR A 102 -2.15 -11.97 0.73
C THR A 102 -3.56 -12.28 0.19
N CYS A 103 -3.83 -11.95 -1.07
CA CYS A 103 -5.09 -12.10 -1.78
C CYS A 103 -4.87 -12.86 -3.10
N PRO A 104 -4.78 -14.20 -3.08
CA PRO A 104 -4.36 -14.99 -4.25
C PRO A 104 -5.27 -14.88 -5.49
N ASP A 105 -6.55 -14.57 -5.29
CA ASP A 105 -7.52 -14.40 -6.38
C ASP A 105 -7.48 -12.97 -6.98
N GLU A 106 -6.71 -12.06 -6.37
CA GLU A 106 -6.57 -10.70 -6.86
C GLU A 106 -5.49 -10.65 -7.96
N PRO A 107 -5.82 -10.26 -9.21
CA PRO A 107 -4.81 -10.10 -10.24
C PRO A 107 -3.88 -8.92 -9.93
N ARG A 108 -2.74 -8.82 -10.64
CA ARG A 108 -1.81 -7.69 -10.42
C ARG A 108 -2.35 -6.39 -11.00
N GLU A 109 -3.05 -6.46 -12.12
CA GLU A 109 -3.56 -5.31 -12.84
C GLU A 109 -4.70 -4.61 -12.06
N VAL A 110 -4.84 -3.31 -12.30
CA VAL A 110 -6.00 -2.54 -11.85
C VAL A 110 -7.22 -3.01 -12.64
N ARG A 111 -8.31 -3.32 -11.94
CA ARG A 111 -9.58 -3.77 -12.52
C ARG A 111 -10.76 -3.06 -11.87
N ARG A 112 -11.95 -3.29 -12.39
CA ARG A 112 -13.18 -2.91 -11.67
C ARG A 112 -13.60 -4.00 -10.71
N CYS A 113 -14.16 -3.60 -9.59
CA CYS A 113 -14.74 -4.50 -8.62
C CYS A 113 -16.19 -4.83 -8.98
N PRO A 114 -16.64 -6.08 -8.76
CA PRO A 114 -18.04 -6.42 -8.91
C PRO A 114 -18.88 -5.54 -7.99
N THR A 115 -19.90 -4.88 -8.55
CA THR A 115 -20.89 -4.19 -7.73
C THR A 115 -21.70 -5.23 -6.97
N THR A 116 -21.88 -5.09 -5.66
CA THR A 116 -22.65 -5.98 -4.78
C THR A 116 -24.16 -6.03 -5.09
N ARG A 117 -24.59 -5.61 -6.28
CA ARG A 117 -25.98 -5.63 -6.74
C ARG A 117 -26.18 -6.73 -7.78
N ASP A 118 -25.87 -7.95 -7.39
CA ASP A 118 -26.59 -9.10 -7.92
C ASP A 118 -27.67 -9.46 -6.89
N ASP A 119 -28.70 -8.62 -6.80
CA ASP A 119 -30.03 -9.04 -6.35
C ASP A 119 -30.62 -9.93 -7.45
N GLY A 120 -29.97 -11.07 -7.68
CA GLY A 120 -30.45 -12.14 -8.54
C GLY A 120 -31.38 -13.02 -7.74
N GLU A 121 -32.62 -12.57 -7.56
CA GLU A 121 -33.75 -13.42 -7.19
C GLU A 121 -33.86 -14.55 -8.23
N SER A 122 -33.81 -15.80 -7.76
CA SER A 122 -34.24 -17.00 -8.48
C SER A 122 -34.76 -18.01 -7.46
#